data_AF-A0A5S6Q518-F1
#
_entry.id   AF-A0A5S6Q518-F1
#
_cell.length_a   1.000
_cell.length_b   1.000
_cell.length_c   1.000
_cell.angle_alpha   90.00
_cell.angle_beta   90.00
_cell.angle_gamma   90.00
#
_symmetry.space_group_name_H-M   'P 1'
#
loop_
_entity.id
_entity.type
_entity.pdbx_description
1 polymer ?
#
loop_
_entity_poly.entity_id
_entity_poly.type
_entity_poly.pdbx_seq_one_letter_code
_entity_poly.pdbx_strand_id
1 'polypeptide(L)'
;MPPTTLTTISATISVPTFNSADPELWFVRLDLFFAQQNVSDEAIKLQLAFTGISDEVLASFRDFIFSAPKEAKPFTAFKQLCLKRLTYSKERRIHQALHAEELGDRKPSEFLRYLQQLLERPLSDPILRELFLSRLPNHVRSALVPFSDRELGQLAELADRVIVHQSTPICAVSQANAATEERLLRVEKLLEELLLEQRRHPRSPRSSEIRRSPTPTRLGRSTMAEVPLCYYHRTLGNRARKCTPPCAADSRSGNAAGQRR
;
A
#
# COMPACT_ATOMS: atom_id res chain seq x y z
N MET A 1 31.74 -47.88 64.91
CA MET A 1 32.35 -47.15 63.77
C MET A 1 32.23 -48.03 62.54
N PRO A 2 31.26 -47.85 61.64
CA PRO A 2 31.32 -48.50 60.34
C PRO A 2 32.19 -47.66 59.38
N PRO A 3 32.99 -48.28 58.50
CA PRO A 3 33.75 -47.55 57.50
C PRO A 3 32.80 -47.07 56.38
N THR A 4 32.84 -45.78 56.09
CA THR A 4 32.14 -45.19 54.95
C THR A 4 32.91 -45.59 53.69
N THR A 5 32.43 -46.62 53.00
CA THR A 5 32.90 -46.94 51.65
C THR A 5 32.49 -45.81 50.72
N LEU A 6 33.47 -45.00 50.28
CA LEU A 6 33.28 -44.09 49.17
C LEU A 6 33.00 -44.94 47.93
N THR A 7 31.72 -45.02 47.55
CA THR A 7 31.30 -45.58 46.28
C THR A 7 31.86 -44.69 45.18
N THR A 8 33.02 -45.07 44.63
CA THR A 8 33.53 -44.52 43.39
C THR A 8 32.55 -44.91 42.28
N ILE A 9 31.62 -44.01 41.97
CA ILE A 9 30.75 -44.13 40.81
C ILE A 9 31.64 -43.89 39.58
N SER A 10 32.15 -44.96 38.98
CA SER A 10 32.71 -44.91 37.63
C SER A 10 31.57 -44.65 36.65
N ALA A 11 31.21 -43.39 36.47
CA ALA A 11 30.41 -42.98 35.34
C ALA A 11 31.30 -43.09 34.09
N THR A 12 30.98 -44.03 33.20
CA THR A 12 31.57 -44.07 31.85
C THR A 12 31.13 -42.81 31.12
N ILE A 13 31.98 -41.79 31.09
CA ILE A 13 31.68 -40.53 30.40
C ILE A 13 31.76 -40.82 28.90
N SER A 14 30.63 -40.71 28.20
CA SER A 14 30.56 -40.86 26.75
C SER A 14 30.94 -39.56 26.04
N VAL A 15 31.43 -39.68 24.81
CA VAL A 15 31.72 -38.53 23.95
C VAL A 15 30.41 -37.77 23.68
N PRO A 16 30.37 -36.43 23.85
CA PRO A 16 29.21 -35.61 23.51
C PRO A 16 28.81 -35.76 22.04
N THR A 17 27.53 -35.97 21.79
CA THR A 17 26.98 -36.00 20.42
C THR A 17 26.99 -34.61 19.79
N PHE A 18 27.29 -34.57 18.49
CA PHE A 18 27.38 -33.34 17.71
C PHE A 18 26.03 -32.63 17.64
N ASN A 19 26.04 -31.32 17.91
CA ASN A 19 24.89 -30.45 17.77
C ASN A 19 25.14 -29.45 16.63
N SER A 20 24.42 -29.61 15.52
CA SER A 20 24.51 -28.70 14.38
C SER A 20 23.87 -27.33 14.62
N ALA A 21 22.95 -27.22 15.58
CA ALA A 21 22.30 -25.96 15.95
C ALA A 21 23.20 -25.07 16.81
N ASP A 22 24.03 -25.67 17.66
CA ASP A 22 25.03 -24.95 18.47
C ASP A 22 26.35 -25.74 18.53
N PRO A 23 27.18 -25.62 17.48
CA PRO A 23 28.45 -26.31 17.36
C PRO A 23 29.52 -25.72 18.30
N GLU A 24 29.43 -24.44 18.66
CA GLU A 24 30.33 -23.81 19.63
C GLU A 24 30.17 -24.47 21.00
N LEU A 25 28.94 -24.61 21.45
CA LEU A 25 28.62 -25.27 22.71
C LEU A 25 29.02 -26.74 22.71
N TRP A 26 28.91 -27.43 21.58
CA TRP A 26 29.43 -28.79 21.44
C TRP A 26 30.96 -28.85 21.61
N PHE A 27 31.71 -27.95 20.98
CA PHE A 27 33.16 -27.89 21.17
C PHE A 27 33.57 -27.56 22.60
N VAL A 28 32.83 -26.68 23.30
CA VAL A 28 33.08 -26.40 24.72
C VAL A 28 32.89 -27.66 25.57
N ARG A 29 31.83 -28.45 25.30
CA ARG A 29 31.61 -29.73 25.99
C ARG A 29 32.71 -30.75 25.69
N LEU A 30 33.21 -30.80 24.46
CA LEU A 30 34.34 -31.64 24.09
C LEU A 30 35.63 -31.23 24.79
N ASP A 31 35.93 -29.94 24.87
CA ASP A 31 37.13 -29.45 25.56
C ASP A 31 37.11 -29.84 27.05
N LEU A 32 35.94 -29.75 27.71
CA LEU A 32 35.74 -30.23 29.07
C LEU A 32 35.91 -31.76 29.19
N PHE A 33 35.39 -32.52 28.22
CA PHE A 33 35.56 -33.98 28.16
C PHE A 33 37.03 -34.37 28.04
N PHE A 34 37.79 -33.71 27.16
CA PHE A 34 39.22 -33.97 27.01
C PHE A 34 40.01 -33.63 28.27
N ALA A 35 39.67 -32.51 28.94
CA ALA A 35 40.27 -32.14 30.21
C ALA A 35 40.01 -33.19 31.30
N GLN A 36 38.80 -33.73 31.38
CA GLN A 36 38.44 -34.79 32.35
C GLN A 36 39.14 -36.12 32.08
N GLN A 37 39.34 -36.47 30.80
CA GLN A 37 40.02 -37.71 30.39
C GLN A 37 41.54 -37.57 30.24
N ASN A 38 42.11 -36.40 30.58
CA ASN A 38 43.53 -36.05 30.37
C ASN A 38 44.02 -36.26 28.93
N VAL A 39 43.14 -36.12 27.94
CA VAL A 39 43.49 -36.27 26.52
C VAL A 39 44.11 -34.98 26.03
N SER A 40 45.43 -34.99 25.89
CA SER A 40 46.20 -33.82 25.43
C SER A 40 46.59 -33.90 23.94
N ASP A 41 46.67 -35.10 23.39
CA ASP A 41 47.07 -35.35 22.00
C ASP A 41 46.00 -34.88 21.01
N GLU A 42 46.37 -33.97 20.10
CA GLU A 42 45.46 -33.39 19.10
C GLU A 42 44.91 -34.43 18.11
N ALA A 43 45.66 -35.48 17.77
CA ALA A 43 45.18 -36.54 16.88
C ALA A 43 44.12 -37.40 17.59
N ILE A 44 44.34 -37.72 18.86
CA ILE A 44 43.37 -38.46 19.68
C ILE A 44 42.10 -37.62 19.91
N LYS A 45 42.25 -36.31 20.20
CA LYS A 45 41.10 -35.40 20.30
C LYS A 45 40.28 -35.37 19.03
N LEU A 46 40.92 -35.31 17.86
CA LEU A 46 40.22 -35.33 16.57
C LEU A 46 39.46 -36.65 16.38
N GLN A 47 40.12 -37.78 16.64
CA GLN A 47 39.50 -39.10 16.49
C GLN A 47 38.28 -39.25 17.42
N LEU A 48 38.39 -38.81 18.68
CA LEU A 48 37.28 -38.78 19.63
C LEU A 48 36.19 -37.80 19.20
N ALA A 49 36.53 -36.65 18.64
CA ALA A 49 35.53 -35.72 18.12
C ALA A 49 34.72 -36.36 16.99
N PHE A 50 35.36 -37.12 16.09
CA PHE A 50 34.68 -37.81 14.99
C PHE A 50 33.70 -38.88 15.46
N THR A 51 33.93 -39.55 16.60
CA THR A 51 32.95 -40.52 17.12
C THR A 51 31.66 -39.86 17.62
N GLY A 52 31.69 -38.57 17.94
CA GLY A 52 30.52 -37.79 18.32
C GLY A 52 29.73 -37.21 17.14
N ILE A 53 30.28 -37.22 15.92
CA ILE A 53 29.67 -36.62 14.73
C ILE A 53 29.02 -37.72 13.87
N SER A 54 27.87 -37.43 13.26
CA SER A 54 27.24 -38.34 12.30
C SER A 54 27.99 -38.41 10.96
N ASP A 55 27.90 -39.54 10.27
CA ASP A 55 28.56 -39.75 8.97
C ASP A 55 28.15 -38.71 7.91
N GLU A 56 26.90 -38.25 7.94
CA GLU A 56 26.40 -37.19 7.05
C GLU A 56 27.16 -35.87 7.22
N VAL A 57 27.42 -35.49 8.48
CA VAL A 57 28.14 -34.26 8.79
C VAL A 57 29.63 -34.45 8.47
N LEU A 58 30.22 -35.60 8.80
CA LEU A 58 31.60 -35.92 8.44
C LEU A 58 31.82 -35.88 6.92
N ALA A 59 30.85 -36.34 6.12
CA ALA A 59 30.91 -36.27 4.67
C ALA A 59 31.03 -34.82 4.15
N SER A 60 30.43 -33.84 4.84
CA SER A 60 30.56 -32.42 4.51
C SER A 60 31.96 -31.84 4.80
N PHE A 61 32.78 -32.54 5.58
CA PHE A 61 34.16 -32.22 5.91
C PHE A 61 35.18 -33.17 5.27
N ARG A 62 34.76 -33.93 4.25
CA ARG A 62 35.59 -34.94 3.59
C ARG A 62 36.94 -34.42 3.13
N ASP A 63 36.98 -33.21 2.59
CA ASP A 63 38.21 -32.57 2.12
C ASP A 63 39.23 -32.35 3.25
N PHE A 64 38.75 -31.97 4.44
CA PHE A 64 39.58 -31.86 5.63
C PHE A 64 40.02 -33.22 6.16
N ILE A 65 39.13 -34.22 6.20
CA ILE A 65 39.45 -35.55 6.75
C ILE A 65 40.65 -36.17 6.03
N PHE A 66 40.77 -35.98 4.71
CA PHE A 66 41.94 -36.46 3.94
C PHE A 66 43.21 -35.64 4.16
N SER A 67 43.11 -34.37 4.56
CA SER A 67 44.27 -33.52 4.86
C SER A 67 44.67 -33.54 6.35
N ALA A 68 43.78 -33.97 7.24
CA ALA A 68 43.98 -33.95 8.69
C ALA A 68 45.27 -34.61 9.17
N PRO A 69 45.75 -35.75 8.60
CA PRO A 69 47.02 -36.35 9.03
C PRO A 69 48.26 -35.49 8.74
N LYS A 70 48.15 -34.49 7.87
CA LYS A 70 49.26 -33.60 7.49
C LYS A 70 49.36 -32.36 8.37
N GLU A 71 48.38 -32.12 9.23
CA GLU A 71 48.35 -30.92 10.07
C GLU A 71 49.07 -31.15 11.40
N ALA A 72 49.78 -30.11 11.86
CA ALA A 72 50.48 -30.17 13.15
C ALA A 72 49.52 -30.15 14.36
N LYS A 73 48.32 -29.57 14.21
CA LYS A 73 47.28 -29.48 15.25
C LYS A 73 45.90 -29.78 14.65
N PRO A 74 45.63 -31.05 14.33
CA PRO A 74 44.48 -31.43 13.52
C PRO A 74 43.14 -31.12 14.21
N PHE A 75 43.00 -31.33 15.52
CA PHE A 75 41.75 -30.99 16.22
C PHE A 75 41.50 -29.48 16.24
N THR A 76 42.51 -28.68 16.56
CA THR A 76 42.40 -27.22 16.55
C THR A 76 42.00 -26.67 15.17
N ALA A 77 42.63 -27.17 14.12
CA ALA A 77 42.33 -26.78 12.75
C ALA A 77 40.94 -27.25 12.29
N PHE A 78 40.53 -28.46 12.68
CA PHE A 78 39.16 -28.94 12.46
C PHE A 78 38.14 -28.03 13.13
N LYS A 79 38.35 -27.68 14.41
CA LYS A 79 37.48 -26.77 15.16
C LYS A 79 37.34 -25.43 14.45
N GLN A 80 38.44 -24.83 14.01
CA GLN A 80 38.42 -23.57 13.26
C GLN A 80 37.67 -23.69 11.93
N LEU A 81 37.92 -24.75 11.18
CA LEU A 81 37.28 -24.98 9.89
C LEU A 81 35.77 -25.24 10.05
N CYS A 82 35.40 -26.05 11.05
CA CYS A 82 34.01 -26.33 11.39
C CYS A 82 33.27 -25.02 11.69
N LEU A 83 33.79 -24.21 12.61
CA LEU A 83 33.21 -22.90 12.94
C LEU A 83 33.15 -21.98 11.71
N LYS A 84 34.20 -21.91 10.89
CA LYS A 84 34.22 -21.08 9.67
C LYS A 84 33.18 -21.50 8.63
N ARG A 85 32.97 -22.81 8.41
CA ARG A 85 31.95 -23.29 7.46
C ARG A 85 30.54 -23.00 7.98
N LEU A 86 30.35 -23.09 9.29
CA LEU A 86 29.08 -22.79 9.93
C LEU A 86 28.77 -21.29 9.89
N THR A 87 29.73 -20.41 10.15
CA THR A 87 29.55 -18.95 9.99
C THR A 87 29.25 -18.60 8.54
N TYR A 88 30.00 -19.15 7.57
CA TYR A 88 29.74 -18.95 6.14
C TYR A 88 28.34 -19.42 5.72
N SER A 89 27.87 -20.57 6.25
CA SER A 89 26.51 -21.05 6.04
C SER A 89 25.49 -20.07 6.62
N LYS A 90 25.70 -19.55 7.84
CA LYS A 90 24.83 -18.58 8.49
C LYS A 90 24.77 -17.25 7.73
N GLU A 91 25.91 -16.72 7.32
CA GLU A 91 26.02 -15.51 6.50
C GLU A 91 25.31 -15.68 5.17
N ARG A 92 25.48 -16.83 4.51
CA ARG A 92 24.77 -17.16 3.28
C ARG A 92 23.26 -17.23 3.49
N ARG A 93 22.79 -17.84 4.58
CA ARG A 93 21.37 -17.89 4.94
C ARG A 93 20.80 -16.48 5.18
N ILE A 94 21.53 -15.62 5.88
CA ILE A 94 21.16 -14.21 6.07
C ILE A 94 21.11 -13.48 4.73
N HIS A 95 22.14 -13.63 3.90
CA HIS A 95 22.20 -12.99 2.58
C HIS A 95 21.08 -13.50 1.66
N GLN A 96 20.73 -14.79 1.75
CA GLN A 96 19.59 -15.37 1.04
C GLN A 96 18.27 -14.78 1.52
N ALA A 97 18.06 -14.69 2.83
CA ALA A 97 16.87 -14.06 3.42
C ALA A 97 16.73 -12.58 3.02
N LEU A 98 17.85 -11.86 2.93
CA LEU A 98 17.91 -10.43 2.60
C LEU A 98 17.86 -10.11 1.11
N HIS A 99 18.13 -11.05 0.19
CA HIS A 99 18.21 -10.71 -1.24
C HIS A 99 17.45 -11.66 -2.15
N ALA A 100 17.40 -12.95 -1.83
CA ALA A 100 16.91 -13.97 -2.75
C ALA A 100 15.46 -14.40 -2.48
N GLU A 101 14.94 -14.20 -1.27
CA GLU A 101 13.62 -14.70 -0.91
C GLU A 101 12.52 -13.65 -1.16
N GLU A 102 11.58 -14.00 -2.02
CA GLU A 102 10.35 -13.24 -2.27
C GLU A 102 9.15 -14.03 -1.73
N LEU A 103 8.07 -13.32 -1.39
CA LEU A 103 6.83 -13.98 -0.94
C LEU A 103 6.29 -14.94 -2.02
N GLY A 104 6.45 -14.61 -3.30
CA GLY A 104 5.96 -15.39 -4.43
C GLY A 104 4.47 -15.70 -4.31
N ASP A 105 4.08 -16.94 -4.58
CA ASP A 105 2.71 -17.45 -4.41
C ASP A 105 2.47 -18.07 -3.01
N ARG A 106 3.44 -17.96 -2.08
CA ARG A 106 3.33 -18.55 -0.75
C ARG A 106 2.46 -17.71 0.16
N LYS A 107 1.82 -18.37 1.13
CA LYS A 107 1.11 -17.67 2.20
C LYS A 107 2.10 -16.90 3.08
N PRO A 108 1.78 -15.66 3.48
CA PRO A 108 2.55 -14.90 4.47
C PRO A 108 2.92 -15.69 5.74
N SER A 109 2.01 -16.50 6.30
CA SER A 109 2.33 -17.36 7.45
C SER A 109 3.39 -18.43 7.15
N GLU A 110 3.31 -19.07 5.98
CA GLU A 110 4.28 -20.06 5.54
C GLU A 110 5.65 -19.42 5.27
N PHE A 111 5.66 -18.25 4.64
CA PHE A 111 6.85 -17.47 4.38
C PHE A 111 7.54 -17.03 5.68
N LEU A 112 6.77 -16.61 6.67
CA LEU A 112 7.28 -16.23 7.98
C LEU A 112 7.92 -17.41 8.72
N ARG A 113 7.28 -18.59 8.69
CA ARG A 113 7.86 -19.82 9.25
C ARG A 113 9.17 -20.19 8.55
N TYR A 114 9.23 -20.02 7.24
CA TYR A 114 10.45 -20.24 6.48
C TYR A 114 11.55 -19.24 6.87
N LEU A 115 11.25 -17.94 6.97
CA LEU A 115 12.22 -16.93 7.42
C LEU A 115 12.72 -17.20 8.84
N GLN A 116 11.82 -17.64 9.73
CA GLN A 116 12.17 -18.02 11.10
C GLN A 116 13.16 -19.19 11.11
N GLN A 117 12.92 -20.22 10.29
CA GLN A 117 13.80 -21.38 10.17
C GLN A 117 15.14 -21.03 9.52
N LEU A 118 15.14 -20.12 8.53
CA LEU A 118 16.35 -19.73 7.80
C LEU A 118 17.29 -18.88 8.66
N LEU A 119 16.74 -17.98 9.47
CA LEU A 119 17.50 -17.07 10.32
C LEU A 119 17.72 -17.62 11.73
N GLU A 120 17.02 -18.69 12.13
CA GLU A 120 17.05 -19.29 13.46
C GLU A 120 16.81 -18.25 14.58
N ARG A 121 15.96 -17.25 14.28
CA ARG A 121 15.64 -16.12 15.17
C ARG A 121 14.26 -16.30 15.82
N PRO A 122 14.05 -15.79 17.04
CA PRO A 122 12.74 -15.80 17.66
C PRO A 122 11.78 -14.88 16.89
N LEU A 123 10.47 -15.17 16.97
CA LEU A 123 9.43 -14.35 16.33
C LEU A 123 9.32 -12.93 16.87
N SER A 124 9.88 -12.69 18.07
CA SER A 124 9.97 -11.37 18.70
C SER A 124 11.14 -10.54 18.18
N ASP A 125 11.99 -11.09 17.30
CA ASP A 125 13.15 -10.38 16.78
C ASP A 125 12.70 -9.23 15.84
N PRO A 126 13.10 -7.97 16.13
CA PRO A 126 12.73 -6.83 15.29
C PRO A 126 13.25 -6.96 13.85
N ILE A 127 14.40 -7.62 13.65
CA ILE A 127 14.99 -7.81 12.32
C ILE A 127 14.13 -8.76 11.50
N LEU A 128 13.65 -9.85 12.11
CA LEU A 128 12.76 -10.80 11.43
C LEU A 128 11.43 -10.12 11.06
N ARG A 129 10.92 -9.28 11.94
CA ARG A 129 9.71 -8.49 11.72
C ARG A 129 9.84 -7.52 10.56
N GLU A 130 10.89 -6.70 10.56
CA GLU A 130 11.15 -5.76 9.46
C GLU A 130 11.36 -6.49 8.14
N LEU A 131 12.11 -7.59 8.16
CA LEU A 131 12.34 -8.40 6.97
C LEU A 131 11.02 -8.95 6.42
N PHE A 132 10.19 -9.56 7.27
CA PHE A 132 8.87 -10.04 6.87
C PHE A 132 8.01 -8.94 6.24
N LEU A 133 7.87 -7.80 6.92
CA LEU A 133 7.04 -6.68 6.44
C LEU A 133 7.57 -6.07 5.13
N SER A 134 8.90 -5.97 4.97
CA SER A 134 9.52 -5.44 3.76
C SER A 134 9.28 -6.30 2.52
N ARG A 135 8.99 -7.59 2.70
CA ARG A 135 8.76 -8.57 1.64
C ARG A 135 7.29 -8.76 1.28
N LEU A 136 6.37 -8.18 2.05
CA LEU A 136 4.95 -8.23 1.75
C LEU A 136 4.59 -7.24 0.64
N PRO A 137 3.63 -7.58 -0.24
CA PRO A 137 3.07 -6.64 -1.19
C PRO A 137 2.53 -5.38 -0.51
N ASN A 138 2.64 -4.24 -1.19
CA ASN A 138 2.26 -2.93 -0.65
C ASN A 138 0.84 -2.90 -0.08
N HIS A 139 -0.11 -3.53 -0.76
CA HIS A 139 -1.51 -3.57 -0.32
C HIS A 139 -1.70 -4.34 0.99
N VAL A 140 -0.96 -5.44 1.20
CA VAL A 140 -1.00 -6.22 2.45
C VAL A 140 -0.38 -5.39 3.56
N ARG A 141 0.79 -4.80 3.30
CA ARG A 141 1.50 -3.97 4.27
C ARG A 141 0.64 -2.80 4.76
N SER A 142 -0.08 -2.12 3.86
CA SER A 142 -1.02 -1.05 4.23
C SER A 142 -2.19 -1.55 5.09
N ALA A 143 -2.74 -2.73 4.79
CA ALA A 143 -3.81 -3.32 5.60
C ALA A 143 -3.36 -3.73 7.01
N LEU A 144 -2.07 -4.01 7.20
CA LEU A 144 -1.49 -4.42 8.49
C LEU A 144 -1.09 -3.26 9.39
N VAL A 145 -1.01 -2.01 8.89
CA VAL A 145 -0.59 -0.82 9.67
C VAL A 145 -1.37 -0.67 11.00
N PRO A 146 -2.72 -0.80 11.01
CA PRO A 146 -3.50 -0.67 12.25
C PRO A 146 -3.26 -1.79 13.28
N PHE A 147 -2.60 -2.88 12.85
CA PHE A 147 -2.34 -4.06 13.68
C PHE A 147 -0.85 -4.21 14.02
N SER A 148 -0.05 -3.17 13.76
CA SER A 148 1.41 -3.19 13.97
C SER A 148 1.83 -3.46 15.43
N ASP A 149 0.97 -3.26 16.42
CA ASP A 149 1.31 -3.59 17.81
C ASP A 149 1.22 -5.09 18.14
N ARG A 150 0.71 -5.91 17.22
CA ARG A 150 0.53 -7.35 17.44
C ARG A 150 1.81 -8.16 17.21
N GLU A 151 1.82 -9.36 17.79
CA GLU A 151 2.86 -10.36 17.55
C GLU A 151 2.95 -10.72 16.06
N LEU A 152 4.18 -11.02 15.64
CA LEU A 152 4.52 -11.27 14.25
C LEU A 152 3.75 -12.47 13.65
N GLY A 153 3.50 -13.51 14.44
CA GLY A 153 2.68 -14.66 14.01
C GLY A 153 1.23 -14.28 13.69
N GLN A 154 0.60 -13.48 14.55
CA GLN A 154 -0.78 -13.02 14.35
C GLN A 154 -0.90 -12.09 13.13
N LEU A 155 0.14 -11.28 12.89
CA LEU A 155 0.24 -10.46 11.68
C LEU A 155 0.32 -11.30 10.41
N ALA A 156 1.01 -12.44 10.44
CA ALA A 156 1.08 -13.36 9.32
C ALA A 156 -0.30 -13.96 8.99
N GLU A 157 -1.07 -14.37 10.00
CA GLU A 157 -2.43 -14.88 9.82
C GLU A 157 -3.41 -13.81 9.31
N LEU A 158 -3.23 -12.55 9.73
CA LEU A 158 -3.97 -11.43 9.17
C LEU A 158 -3.60 -11.19 7.70
N ALA A 159 -2.30 -11.25 7.39
CA ALA A 159 -1.79 -11.09 6.03
C ALA A 159 -2.34 -12.17 5.08
N ASP A 160 -2.41 -13.42 5.53
CA ASP A 160 -3.02 -14.52 4.77
C ASP A 160 -4.47 -14.20 4.37
N ARG A 161 -5.27 -13.69 5.32
CA ARG A 161 -6.68 -13.31 5.07
C ARG A 161 -6.80 -12.15 4.09
N VAL A 162 -5.90 -11.16 4.18
CA VAL A 162 -5.87 -10.01 3.26
C VAL A 162 -5.55 -10.44 1.83
N ILE A 163 -4.64 -11.40 1.65
CA ILE A 163 -4.31 -11.93 0.31
C ILE A 163 -5.49 -12.71 -0.27
N VAL A 164 -6.17 -13.53 0.53
CA VAL A 164 -7.32 -14.33 0.08
C VAL A 164 -8.55 -13.47 -0.28
N HIS A 165 -8.81 -12.39 0.46
CA HIS A 165 -10.00 -11.56 0.26
C HIS A 165 -9.90 -10.53 -0.88
N GLN A 166 -8.74 -10.40 -1.52
CA GLN A 166 -8.58 -9.57 -2.73
C GLN A 166 -9.20 -10.17 -4.00
N SER A 167 -9.69 -11.41 -3.94
CA SER A 167 -10.55 -11.98 -4.98
C SER A 167 -11.96 -11.36 -5.03
N THR A 168 -12.29 -10.41 -4.14
CA THR A 168 -13.50 -9.60 -4.30
C THR A 168 -13.18 -8.43 -5.23
N PRO A 169 -13.71 -8.42 -6.46
CA PRO A 169 -13.32 -7.40 -7.41
C PRO A 169 -13.82 -6.04 -6.91
N ILE A 170 -13.00 -5.03 -7.16
CA ILE A 170 -13.25 -3.59 -7.03
C ILE A 170 -14.42 -3.14 -7.96
N CYS A 171 -15.32 -4.03 -8.37
CA CYS A 171 -16.42 -3.76 -9.30
C CYS A 171 -17.37 -2.68 -8.79
N ALA A 172 -17.56 -2.53 -7.47
CA ALA A 172 -18.41 -1.48 -6.92
C ALA A 172 -17.83 -0.08 -7.18
N VAL A 173 -16.51 0.08 -7.12
CA VAL A 173 -15.84 1.37 -7.38
C VAL A 173 -15.74 1.62 -8.88
N SER A 174 -15.50 0.58 -9.70
CA SER A 174 -15.50 0.72 -11.16
C SER A 174 -16.87 1.10 -11.72
N GLN A 175 -17.96 0.54 -11.17
CA GLN A 175 -19.32 0.92 -11.55
C GLN A 175 -19.68 2.32 -11.07
N ALA A 176 -19.27 2.71 -9.87
CA ALA A 176 -19.44 4.08 -9.38
C ALA A 176 -18.67 5.08 -10.27
N ASN A 177 -17.44 4.74 -10.66
CA ASN A 177 -16.61 5.58 -11.54
C ASN A 177 -17.19 5.69 -12.95
N ALA A 178 -17.64 4.57 -13.54
CA ALA A 178 -18.32 4.58 -14.83
C ALA A 178 -19.64 5.38 -14.79
N ALA A 179 -20.41 5.27 -13.71
CA ALA A 179 -21.62 6.06 -13.52
C ALA A 179 -21.30 7.55 -13.31
N THR A 180 -20.20 7.90 -12.62
CA THR A 180 -19.76 9.29 -12.50
C THR A 180 -19.23 9.86 -13.81
N GLU A 181 -18.56 9.05 -14.62
CA GLU A 181 -18.05 9.43 -15.94
C GLU A 181 -19.19 9.66 -16.92
N GLU A 182 -20.21 8.78 -16.94
CA GLU A 182 -21.43 8.98 -17.72
C GLU A 182 -22.22 10.22 -17.26
N ARG A 183 -22.19 10.53 -15.95
CA ARG A 183 -22.79 11.77 -15.42
C ARG A 183 -21.99 13.01 -15.84
N LEU A 184 -20.65 12.95 -15.81
CA LEU A 184 -19.78 14.04 -16.25
C LEU A 184 -19.96 14.33 -17.75
N LEU A 185 -19.98 13.30 -18.59
CA LEU A 185 -20.24 13.45 -20.03
C LEU A 185 -21.62 14.05 -20.30
N ARG A 186 -22.65 13.68 -19.53
CA ARG A 186 -23.98 14.30 -19.62
C ARG A 186 -23.97 15.76 -19.21
N VAL A 187 -23.25 16.12 -18.14
CA VAL A 187 -23.11 17.52 -17.71
C VAL A 187 -22.35 18.35 -18.75
N GLU A 188 -21.28 17.80 -19.32
CA GLU A 188 -20.49 18.46 -20.36
C GLU A 188 -21.33 18.71 -21.63
N LYS A 189 -22.11 17.72 -22.07
CA LYS A 189 -23.03 17.89 -23.20
C LYS A 189 -24.11 18.95 -22.94
N LEU A 190 -24.71 18.95 -21.75
CA LEU A 190 -25.71 19.97 -21.37
C LEU A 190 -25.09 21.36 -21.29
N LEU A 191 -23.84 21.47 -20.85
CA LEU A 191 -23.11 22.73 -20.83
C LEU A 191 -22.84 23.24 -22.26
N GLU A 192 -22.44 22.35 -23.17
CA GLU A 192 -22.24 22.68 -24.57
C GLU A 192 -23.54 23.13 -25.26
N GLU A 193 -24.65 22.43 -25.00
CA GLU A 193 -25.98 22.83 -25.46
C GLU A 193 -26.40 24.19 -24.90
N LEU A 194 -26.20 24.46 -23.60
CA LEU A 194 -26.47 25.76 -22.98
C LEU A 194 -25.61 26.89 -23.57
N LEU A 195 -24.33 26.63 -23.86
CA LEU A 195 -23.44 27.60 -24.50
C LEU A 195 -23.87 27.91 -25.94
N LEU A 196 -24.37 26.91 -26.66
CA LEU A 196 -24.95 27.10 -27.99
C LEU A 196 -26.29 27.85 -27.94
N GLU A 197 -27.13 27.60 -26.95
CA GLU A 197 -28.37 28.36 -26.71
C GLU A 197 -28.11 29.81 -26.32
N GLN A 198 -27.09 30.08 -25.49
CA GLN A 198 -26.66 31.46 -25.19
C GLN A 198 -26.13 32.19 -26.42
N ARG A 199 -25.53 31.49 -27.40
CA ARG A 199 -25.16 32.08 -28.70
C ARG A 199 -26.36 32.31 -29.62
N ARG A 200 -27.44 31.53 -29.49
CA ARG A 200 -28.68 31.69 -30.27
C ARG A 200 -29.63 32.75 -29.69
N HIS A 201 -29.45 33.15 -28.44
CA HIS A 201 -30.13 34.30 -27.85
C HIS A 201 -29.22 35.53 -27.84
N PRO A 202 -29.27 36.40 -28.87
CA PRO A 202 -28.72 37.73 -28.73
C PRO A 202 -29.48 38.43 -27.59
N ARG A 203 -28.76 38.79 -26.53
CA ARG A 203 -29.18 39.85 -25.60
C ARG A 203 -29.64 41.01 -26.45
N SER A 204 -30.95 41.24 -26.53
CA SER A 204 -31.58 42.25 -27.37
C SER A 204 -30.87 43.59 -27.20
N PRO A 205 -30.14 44.09 -28.22
CA PRO A 205 -29.79 45.47 -28.31
C PRO A 205 -30.98 46.18 -28.95
N ARG A 206 -31.59 47.08 -28.18
CA ARG A 206 -32.31 48.22 -28.74
C ARG A 206 -31.43 48.85 -29.82
N SER A 207 -31.89 48.90 -31.08
CA SER A 207 -32.05 50.13 -31.87
C SER A 207 -32.04 49.89 -33.39
N SER A 208 -33.05 50.49 -34.04
CA SER A 208 -33.00 51.11 -35.38
C SER A 208 -32.75 50.24 -36.61
N GLU A 209 -33.82 49.65 -37.15
CA GLU A 209 -33.94 49.49 -38.60
C GLU A 209 -34.40 50.81 -39.23
N ILE A 210 -33.46 51.51 -39.87
CA ILE A 210 -33.77 52.48 -40.92
C ILE A 210 -33.27 51.85 -42.22
N ARG A 211 -34.16 51.21 -42.97
CA ARG A 211 -34.07 51.19 -44.43
C ARG A 211 -35.44 51.44 -45.04
N ARG A 212 -35.46 52.58 -45.73
CA ARG A 212 -36.47 53.08 -46.66
C ARG A 212 -36.94 51.99 -47.61
N SER A 213 -38.25 51.95 -47.84
CA SER A 213 -38.87 51.43 -49.04
C SER A 213 -40.23 52.11 -49.26
N PRO A 214 -40.75 52.11 -50.50
CA PRO A 214 -41.40 53.27 -51.09
C PRO A 214 -42.90 53.35 -50.82
N THR A 215 -43.42 54.56 -50.99
CA THR A 215 -44.83 54.96 -50.98
C THR A 215 -45.78 53.97 -51.65
N PRO A 216 -46.91 53.66 -51.00
CA PRO A 216 -48.15 53.38 -51.69
C PRO A 216 -49.15 54.53 -51.47
N THR A 217 -49.73 54.90 -52.60
CA THR A 217 -50.83 55.82 -52.83
C THR A 217 -52.01 55.59 -51.91
N ARG A 218 -52.57 56.72 -51.46
CA ARG A 218 -53.85 56.87 -50.78
C ARG A 218 -54.98 56.19 -51.56
N LEU A 219 -55.83 55.46 -50.83
CA LEU A 219 -57.27 55.22 -51.04
C LEU A 219 -57.66 54.33 -49.84
N GLY A 220 -58.13 54.86 -48.71
CA GLY A 220 -59.44 55.47 -48.55
C GLY A 220 -60.44 54.41 -48.07
N ARG A 221 -60.61 54.24 -46.74
CA ARG A 221 -61.93 53.96 -46.13
C ARG A 221 -61.87 54.08 -44.60
N SER A 222 -62.82 54.86 -44.08
CA SER A 222 -63.07 55.15 -42.68
C SER A 222 -63.63 53.94 -41.93
N THR A 223 -62.97 53.57 -40.83
CA THR A 223 -63.63 53.10 -39.61
C THR A 223 -62.85 53.66 -38.41
N MET A 224 -63.58 54.24 -37.46
CA MET A 224 -63.09 54.84 -36.23
C MET A 224 -62.24 53.85 -35.42
N ALA A 225 -60.92 53.87 -35.61
CA ALA A 225 -59.99 53.12 -34.78
C ALA A 225 -59.66 53.97 -33.54
N GLU A 226 -60.19 53.57 -32.39
CA GLU A 226 -59.87 54.17 -31.10
C GLU A 226 -58.35 54.25 -30.93
N VAL A 227 -57.83 55.46 -30.73
CA VAL A 227 -56.39 55.67 -30.51
C VAL A 227 -56.01 54.99 -29.19
N PRO A 228 -55.09 54.01 -29.18
CA PRO A 228 -54.75 53.28 -27.96
C PRO A 228 -54.12 54.19 -26.90
N LEU A 229 -54.30 53.85 -25.62
CA LEU A 229 -53.63 54.54 -24.51
C LEU A 229 -52.13 54.26 -24.53
N CYS A 230 -51.32 55.28 -24.25
CA CYS A 230 -49.88 55.10 -24.12
C CYS A 230 -49.52 54.24 -22.90
N TYR A 231 -48.29 53.71 -22.89
CA TYR A 231 -47.78 52.83 -21.83
C TYR A 231 -48.04 53.36 -20.41
N TYR A 232 -47.80 54.66 -20.18
CA TYR A 232 -48.02 55.29 -18.88
C TYR A 232 -49.49 55.30 -18.45
N HIS A 233 -50.42 55.58 -19.36
CA HIS A 233 -51.86 55.54 -19.05
C HIS A 233 -52.40 54.09 -18.97
N ARG A 234 -51.77 53.13 -19.63
CA ARG A 234 -52.12 51.71 -19.50
C ARG A 234 -51.68 51.11 -18.16
N THR A 235 -50.58 51.63 -17.58
CA THR A 235 -49.98 51.12 -16.33
C THR A 235 -50.45 51.89 -15.09
N LEU A 236 -50.63 53.20 -15.20
CA LEU A 236 -50.92 54.10 -14.09
C LEU A 236 -52.34 54.70 -14.17
N GLY A 237 -53.07 54.45 -15.26
CA GLY A 237 -54.39 55.04 -15.50
C GLY A 237 -54.34 56.57 -15.56
N ASN A 238 -55.41 57.21 -15.07
CA ASN A 238 -55.57 58.67 -15.02
C ASN A 238 -54.63 59.37 -14.01
N ARG A 239 -53.77 58.63 -13.31
CA ARG A 239 -52.74 59.18 -12.42
C ARG A 239 -51.41 59.42 -13.14
N ALA A 240 -51.31 59.07 -14.42
CA ALA A 240 -50.12 59.29 -15.22
C ALA A 240 -49.83 60.79 -15.38
N ARG A 241 -48.66 61.24 -14.91
CA ARG A 241 -48.21 62.64 -15.04
C ARG A 241 -47.46 62.92 -16.34
N LYS A 242 -47.29 61.91 -17.18
CA LYS A 242 -46.59 61.99 -18.47
C LYS A 242 -47.39 61.26 -19.52
N CYS A 243 -47.72 61.96 -20.61
CA CYS A 243 -48.38 61.42 -21.78
C CYS A 243 -47.41 61.42 -22.97
N THR A 244 -47.56 60.46 -23.87
CA THR A 244 -46.78 60.37 -25.12
C THR A 244 -47.78 60.11 -26.26
N PRO A 245 -47.98 61.08 -27.17
CA PRO A 245 -48.92 60.91 -28.29
C PRO A 245 -48.39 59.93 -29.36
N PRO A 246 -49.28 59.27 -30.14
CA PRO A 246 -50.73 59.41 -30.11
C PRO A 246 -51.36 58.58 -28.98
N CYS A 247 -52.11 59.23 -28.08
CA CYS A 247 -52.76 58.61 -26.94
C CYS A 247 -54.16 59.21 -26.79
N ALA A 248 -55.21 58.39 -26.66
CA ALA A 248 -56.57 58.90 -26.48
C ALA A 248 -56.76 59.76 -25.22
N ALA A 249 -55.92 59.59 -24.20
CA ALA A 249 -55.95 60.41 -22.99
C ALA A 249 -55.32 61.81 -23.19
N ASP A 250 -54.50 62.00 -24.22
CA ASP A 250 -53.89 63.31 -24.55
C ASP A 250 -54.94 64.24 -25.15
N SER A 251 -55.81 63.70 -26.02
CA SER A 251 -56.94 64.42 -26.62
C SER A 251 -57.98 64.88 -25.61
N ARG A 252 -57.98 64.29 -24.40
CA ARG A 252 -58.86 64.67 -23.28
C ARG A 252 -58.20 65.63 -22.28
N SER A 253 -56.89 65.87 -22.37
CA SER A 253 -56.12 66.56 -21.33
C SER A 253 -55.46 67.88 -21.80
N GLY A 254 -55.73 68.33 -23.01
CA GLY A 254 -55.24 69.60 -23.54
C GLY A 254 -56.31 70.70 -23.54
N ASN A 255 -56.58 71.33 -22.39
CA ASN A 255 -56.89 72.77 -22.30
C ASN A 255 -56.90 73.26 -20.83
N ALA A 256 -56.27 74.42 -20.61
CA ALA A 256 -56.00 75.17 -19.36
C ALA A 256 -54.78 74.68 -18.54
N ALA A 257 -53.56 75.14 -18.86
CA ALA A 257 -52.94 76.40 -18.38
C ALA A 257 -52.89 76.44 -16.83
N GLY A 258 -51.75 76.37 -16.14
CA GLY A 258 -50.48 77.04 -16.39
C GLY A 258 -50.39 78.27 -15.48
N GLN A 259 -49.62 78.21 -14.40
CA GLN A 259 -48.91 79.38 -13.88
C GLN A 259 -47.76 78.98 -12.94
N ARG A 260 -46.59 79.53 -13.29
CA ARG A 260 -45.34 79.50 -12.52
C ARG A 260 -45.43 80.49 -11.36
N ARG A 261 -45.21 80.03 -10.14
CA ARG A 261 -44.23 80.53 -9.15
C ARG A 261 -44.39 79.72 -7.86
#